data_AF-A0A9E2Q8U3-F1
#
_entry.id   AF-A0A9E2Q8U3-F1
#
_cell.length_a   1.000
_cell.length_b   1.000
_cell.length_c   1.000
_cell.angle_alpha   90.00
_cell.angle_beta   90.00
_cell.angle_gamma   90.00
#
_symmetry.space_group_name_H-M   'P 1'
#
loop_
_entity.id
_entity.type
_entity.pdbx_description
1 polymer ?
#
loop_
_entity_poly.entity_id
_entity_poly.type
_entity_poly.pdbx_seq_one_letter_code
_entity_poly.pdbx_strand_id
1 'polypeptide(L)'
;MPEDSRPPGEEPDRYWGERIDGGSSGEPAIQGPPAGGADKMSIVESLLFVAPEPLSAGALSEITGFDPGAVREMLNELTESYRRRDGGLIVREVAGGFSLYARQEAAPFIARMVRSQVNPRLTRAALETMAIVAYLQPVSRGVVAEIRGLQSEGVMGTLLDRGLVRRVGKGGPPGYPALYGTTLRFLERFGLGSIDDLPNLEDFAPDEDTVEKIRRSLSWEILEEEEDDGVGGGRAREGTEDTGPSGGSLEESRREAD
;
A
#
# COMPACT_ATOMS: atom_id res chain seq x y z
N MET A 1 9.37 -32.47 59.90
CA MET A 1 8.99 -33.86 59.59
C MET A 1 7.83 -34.23 60.49
N PRO A 2 6.62 -34.55 59.99
CA PRO A 2 6.19 -34.56 58.58
C PRO A 2 6.06 -33.16 57.90
N GLU A 3 5.12 -33.07 56.96
CA GLU A 3 4.95 -32.20 55.77
C GLU A 3 4.02 -30.98 56.00
N ASP A 4 3.81 -29.94 55.16
CA ASP A 4 3.74 -29.71 53.69
C ASP A 4 2.34 -29.92 53.03
N SER A 5 1.88 -28.89 52.30
CA SER A 5 0.79 -28.86 51.30
C SER A 5 0.56 -27.43 50.77
N ARG A 6 1.45 -26.94 49.90
CA ARG A 6 1.07 -25.94 48.87
C ARG A 6 1.28 -26.56 47.48
N PRO A 7 0.37 -26.36 46.52
CA PRO A 7 0.51 -26.93 45.18
C PRO A 7 1.67 -26.28 44.41
N PRO A 8 2.38 -27.02 43.53
CA PRO A 8 3.52 -26.52 42.78
C PRO A 8 3.13 -25.91 41.43
N GLY A 9 3.93 -24.95 40.97
CA GLY A 9 4.16 -24.69 39.54
C GLY A 9 3.23 -23.69 38.86
N GLU A 10 3.57 -22.40 38.97
CA GLU A 10 3.45 -21.43 37.87
C GLU A 10 4.36 -20.23 38.20
N GLU A 11 5.56 -20.19 37.61
CA GLU A 11 6.42 -19.01 37.67
C GLU A 11 5.89 -17.97 36.67
N PRO A 12 5.61 -16.71 37.08
CA PRO A 12 5.24 -15.68 36.14
C PRO A 12 6.45 -15.28 35.29
N ASP A 13 6.28 -15.38 33.97
CA ASP A 13 7.29 -15.11 32.94
C ASP A 13 8.02 -13.77 33.17
N ARG A 14 9.32 -13.83 33.47
CA ARG A 14 10.16 -12.65 33.67
C ARG A 14 10.66 -12.11 32.32
N TYR A 15 9.78 -11.49 31.56
CA TYR A 15 10.14 -10.77 30.35
C TYR A 15 9.74 -9.29 30.41
N TRP A 16 10.77 -8.44 30.39
CA TRP A 16 10.73 -7.00 30.06
C TRP A 16 9.96 -6.05 31.01
N GLY A 17 10.51 -5.82 32.21
CA GLY A 17 9.90 -4.91 33.19
C GLY A 17 10.82 -4.17 34.17
N GLU A 18 12.15 -4.17 34.01
CA GLU A 18 13.04 -3.37 34.88
C GLU A 18 13.54 -2.09 34.20
N ARG A 19 13.27 -0.98 34.89
CA ARG A 19 13.70 0.36 34.51
C ARG A 19 15.21 0.48 34.65
N ILE A 20 15.90 0.73 33.55
CA ILE A 20 17.25 1.31 33.59
C ILE A 20 17.11 2.83 33.67
N ASP A 21 17.15 3.35 34.90
CA ASP A 21 17.27 4.78 35.16
C ASP A 21 18.66 5.29 34.66
N GLY A 22 18.70 6.56 34.25
CA GLY A 22 19.70 7.04 33.29
C GLY A 22 21.18 6.98 33.74
N GLY A 23 22.02 6.40 32.88
CA GLY A 23 23.47 6.51 32.92
C GLY A 23 24.04 6.66 31.52
N SER A 24 24.68 7.81 31.22
CA SER A 24 25.35 8.10 29.95
C SER A 24 26.40 7.03 29.63
N SER A 25 26.02 6.07 28.80
CA SER A 25 26.85 4.96 28.34
C SER A 25 26.73 4.95 26.82
N GLY A 26 27.85 5.15 26.12
CA GLY A 26 27.84 5.18 24.66
C GLY A 26 27.26 3.89 24.08
N GLU A 27 26.59 3.99 22.93
CA GLU A 27 26.24 2.81 22.13
C GLU A 27 27.48 1.91 22.00
N PRO A 28 27.35 0.59 22.15
CA PRO A 28 28.48 -0.30 22.00
C PRO A 28 28.96 -0.19 20.56
N ALA A 29 30.07 0.54 20.36
CA ALA A 29 30.70 0.68 19.06
C ALA A 29 30.85 -0.71 18.47
N ILE A 30 30.23 -0.93 17.30
CA ILE A 30 30.14 -2.25 16.67
C ILE A 30 31.57 -2.72 16.45
N GLN A 31 32.01 -3.65 17.30
CA GLN A 31 33.39 -4.14 17.24
C GLN A 31 33.53 -4.83 15.90
N GLY A 32 34.52 -4.39 15.11
CA GLY A 32 34.83 -5.00 13.83
C GLY A 32 34.98 -6.52 13.96
N PRO A 33 34.73 -7.27 12.88
CA PRO A 33 34.52 -8.72 12.93
C PRO A 33 35.65 -9.41 13.72
N PRO A 34 35.31 -10.37 14.61
CA PRO A 34 36.26 -10.99 15.53
C PRO A 34 37.43 -11.62 14.77
N ALA A 35 38.58 -11.77 15.43
CA ALA A 35 39.94 -11.89 14.84
C ALA A 35 40.25 -13.09 13.88
N GLY A 36 39.25 -13.80 13.38
CA GLY A 36 39.29 -14.61 12.17
C GLY A 36 38.16 -14.19 11.22
N GLY A 37 38.12 -12.90 10.90
CA GLY A 37 36.91 -12.18 10.49
C GLY A 37 36.10 -12.87 9.39
N ALA A 38 34.79 -13.01 9.62
CA ALA A 38 33.85 -13.41 8.59
C ALA A 38 33.96 -12.46 7.40
N ASP A 39 33.95 -13.02 6.19
CA ASP A 39 33.98 -12.21 4.97
C ASP A 39 32.79 -11.24 4.93
N LYS A 40 32.96 -10.08 4.27
CA LYS A 40 31.91 -9.05 4.20
C LYS A 40 30.61 -9.61 3.62
N MET A 41 30.70 -10.50 2.62
CA MET A 41 29.53 -11.16 2.05
C MET A 41 28.86 -12.09 3.07
N SER A 42 29.62 -12.86 3.84
CA SER A 42 29.08 -13.73 4.90
C SER A 42 28.41 -12.93 6.03
N ILE A 43 28.89 -11.72 6.33
CA ILE A 43 28.23 -10.81 7.28
C ILE A 43 26.86 -10.36 6.73
N VAL A 44 26.81 -9.90 5.48
CA VAL A 44 25.55 -9.49 4.83
C VAL A 44 24.57 -10.66 4.72
N GLU A 45 25.03 -11.85 4.33
CA GLU A 45 24.24 -13.09 4.28
C GLU A 45 23.65 -13.44 5.65
N SER A 46 24.46 -13.34 6.72
CA SER A 46 24.01 -13.59 8.09
C SER A 46 22.94 -12.60 8.54
N LEU A 47 23.06 -11.33 8.17
CA LEU A 47 22.04 -10.31 8.45
C LEU A 47 20.73 -10.61 7.71
N LEU A 48 20.78 -10.99 6.43
CA LEU A 48 19.60 -11.41 5.66
C LEU A 48 18.91 -12.67 6.22
N PHE A 49 19.66 -13.55 6.89
CA PHE A 49 19.11 -14.77 7.51
C PHE A 49 18.39 -14.50 8.84
N VAL A 50 18.88 -13.54 9.63
CA VAL A 50 18.30 -13.20 10.94
C VAL A 50 17.19 -12.13 10.83
N ALA A 51 17.19 -11.32 9.77
CA ALA A 51 16.24 -10.24 9.59
C ALA A 51 14.78 -10.74 9.47
N PRO A 52 13.84 -10.23 10.29
CA PRO A 52 12.42 -10.59 10.20
C PRO A 52 11.67 -9.91 9.04
N GLU A 53 12.25 -8.83 8.50
CA GLU A 53 11.70 -8.00 7.42
C GLU A 53 12.82 -7.72 6.39
N PRO A 54 12.51 -7.35 5.12
CA PRO A 54 13.54 -7.11 4.11
C PRO A 54 14.44 -5.92 4.45
N LEU A 55 15.75 -6.09 4.28
CA LEU A 55 16.73 -5.05 4.56
C LEU A 55 17.16 -4.32 3.28
N SER A 56 17.04 -2.99 3.28
CA SER A 56 17.58 -2.16 2.20
C SER A 56 19.12 -2.13 2.23
N ALA A 57 19.75 -1.83 1.09
CA ALA A 57 21.20 -1.64 1.03
C ALA A 57 21.68 -0.49 1.94
N GLY A 58 20.84 0.53 2.17
CA GLY A 58 21.09 1.60 3.12
C GLY A 58 21.11 1.10 4.57
N ALA A 59 20.08 0.37 5.00
CA ALA A 59 20.01 -0.21 6.35
C ALA A 59 21.19 -1.16 6.63
N LEU A 60 21.57 -1.99 5.65
CA LEU A 60 22.74 -2.87 5.74
C LEU A 60 24.05 -2.08 5.82
N SER A 61 24.18 -0.97 5.07
CA SER A 61 25.33 -0.06 5.15
C SER A 61 25.44 0.60 6.53
N GLU A 62 24.33 1.07 7.10
CA GLU A 62 24.27 1.65 8.45
C GLU A 62 24.67 0.62 9.53
N ILE A 63 24.19 -0.62 9.45
CA ILE A 63 24.49 -1.70 10.41
C ILE A 63 25.96 -2.16 10.31
N THR A 64 26.53 -2.21 9.11
CA THR A 64 27.87 -2.79 8.88
C THR A 64 29.01 -1.77 8.79
N GLY A 65 28.69 -0.49 8.58
CA GLY A 65 29.66 0.54 8.23
C GLY A 65 30.30 0.36 6.84
N PHE A 66 29.73 -0.49 5.99
CA PHE A 66 30.22 -0.72 4.62
C PHE A 66 29.67 0.33 3.66
N ASP A 67 30.39 0.59 2.56
CA ASP A 67 29.93 1.49 1.49
C ASP A 67 28.59 1.01 0.88
N PRO A 68 27.58 1.90 0.68
CA PRO A 68 26.28 1.51 0.15
C PRO A 68 26.32 0.86 -1.25
N GLY A 69 27.26 1.29 -2.11
CA GLY A 69 27.48 0.70 -3.42
C GLY A 69 28.01 -0.73 -3.32
N ALA A 70 29.07 -0.91 -2.53
CA ALA A 70 29.64 -2.23 -2.24
C ALA A 70 28.62 -3.19 -1.59
N VAL A 71 27.74 -2.68 -0.72
CA VAL A 71 26.63 -3.48 -0.15
C VAL A 71 25.65 -3.91 -1.24
N ARG A 72 25.27 -3.03 -2.16
CA ARG A 72 24.35 -3.40 -3.26
C ARG A 72 25.00 -4.36 -4.25
N GLU A 73 26.30 -4.25 -4.50
CA GLU A 73 27.07 -5.24 -5.27
C GLU A 73 27.07 -6.62 -4.59
N MET A 74 27.38 -6.70 -3.30
CA MET A 74 27.32 -7.95 -2.52
C MET A 74 25.92 -8.58 -2.50
N LEU A 75 24.86 -7.77 -2.41
CA LEU A 75 23.47 -8.25 -2.47
C LEU A 75 23.10 -8.85 -3.84
N ASN A 76 23.56 -8.22 -4.92
CA ASN A 76 23.38 -8.74 -6.28
C ASN A 76 24.16 -10.06 -6.48
N GLU A 77 25.40 -10.13 -6.01
CA GLU A 77 26.22 -11.34 -6.11
C GLU A 77 25.69 -12.49 -5.23
N LEU A 78 25.23 -12.19 -4.00
CA LEU A 78 24.50 -13.16 -3.16
C LEU A 78 23.25 -13.69 -3.88
N THR A 79 22.48 -12.80 -4.51
CA THR A 79 21.29 -13.18 -5.27
C THR A 79 21.62 -14.16 -6.38
N GLU A 80 22.68 -13.91 -7.14
CA GLU A 80 23.10 -14.81 -8.24
C GLU A 80 23.80 -16.08 -7.74
N SER A 81 24.51 -16.03 -6.61
CA SER A 81 25.08 -17.21 -5.94
C SER A 81 23.97 -18.16 -5.47
N TYR A 82 22.95 -17.64 -4.79
CA TYR A 82 21.80 -18.41 -4.32
C TYR A 82 20.96 -18.98 -5.46
N ARG A 83 20.83 -18.27 -6.59
CA ARG A 83 20.15 -18.78 -7.80
C ARG A 83 20.88 -19.96 -8.43
N ARG A 84 22.21 -19.88 -8.56
CA ARG A 84 23.06 -20.94 -9.16
C ARG A 84 23.26 -22.14 -8.24
N ARG A 85 23.13 -21.96 -6.92
CA ARG A 85 23.19 -23.06 -5.94
C ARG A 85 21.99 -23.99 -6.07
N ASP A 86 22.26 -25.30 -6.15
CA ASP A 86 21.26 -26.36 -6.05
C ASP A 86 20.80 -26.54 -4.59
N GLY A 87 20.02 -25.57 -4.09
CA GLY A 87 19.58 -25.49 -2.71
C GLY A 87 18.23 -24.80 -2.57
N GLY A 88 17.46 -25.15 -1.53
CA GLY A 88 16.06 -24.75 -1.37
C GLY A 88 15.79 -23.29 -0.99
N LEU A 89 16.79 -22.41 -0.99
CA LEU A 89 16.68 -20.99 -0.65
C LEU A 89 17.07 -20.10 -1.84
N ILE A 90 16.54 -18.88 -1.86
CA ILE A 90 16.86 -17.80 -2.80
C ILE A 90 16.86 -16.46 -2.06
N VAL A 91 17.71 -15.52 -2.47
CA VAL A 91 17.56 -14.10 -2.11
C VAL A 91 16.61 -13.44 -3.10
N ARG A 92 15.73 -12.56 -2.63
CA ARG A 92 14.85 -11.72 -3.47
C ARG A 92 14.90 -10.27 -3.01
N GLU A 93 14.84 -9.35 -3.97
CA GLU A 93 14.49 -7.95 -3.72
C GLU A 93 12.95 -7.84 -3.65
N VAL A 94 12.44 -7.22 -2.58
CA VAL A 94 11.02 -7.06 -2.23
C VAL A 94 10.87 -5.79 -1.36
N ALA A 95 9.83 -4.99 -1.60
CA ALA A 95 9.55 -3.73 -0.88
C ALA A 95 10.76 -2.75 -0.80
N GLY A 96 11.65 -2.74 -1.80
CA GLY A 96 12.89 -1.94 -1.81
C GLY A 96 14.02 -2.48 -0.92
N GLY A 97 13.88 -3.67 -0.33
CA GLY A 97 14.89 -4.37 0.45
C GLY A 97 15.13 -5.80 -0.02
N PHE A 98 16.08 -6.50 0.60
CA PHE A 98 16.44 -7.88 0.27
C PHE A 98 16.09 -8.81 1.43
N SER A 99 15.66 -10.03 1.12
CA SER A 99 15.40 -11.07 2.12
C SER A 99 15.58 -12.49 1.55
N LEU A 100 15.79 -13.47 2.44
CA LEU A 100 15.88 -14.88 2.10
C LEU A 100 14.50 -15.54 2.07
N TYR A 101 14.18 -16.16 0.94
CA TYR A 101 12.94 -16.91 0.72
C TYR A 101 13.25 -18.38 0.41
N ALA A 102 12.33 -19.27 0.76
CA ALA A 102 12.34 -20.63 0.24
C ALA A 102 11.92 -20.64 -1.25
N ARG A 103 12.51 -21.54 -2.04
CA ARG A 103 12.11 -21.73 -3.44
C ARG A 103 10.69 -22.32 -3.55
N GLN A 104 10.06 -22.11 -4.70
CA GLN A 104 8.64 -22.42 -4.92
C GLN A 104 8.33 -23.92 -4.82
N GLU A 105 9.28 -24.78 -5.14
CA GLU A 105 9.17 -26.25 -5.06
C GLU A 105 8.96 -26.73 -3.61
N ALA A 106 9.45 -25.98 -2.62
CA ALA A 106 9.25 -26.25 -1.20
C ALA A 106 7.89 -25.76 -0.66
N ALA A 107 7.19 -24.87 -1.38
CA ALA A 107 5.93 -24.27 -0.95
C ALA A 107 4.85 -25.28 -0.47
N PRO A 108 4.57 -26.41 -1.15
CA PRO A 108 3.58 -27.37 -0.67
C PRO A 108 4.01 -28.11 0.61
N PHE A 109 5.31 -28.18 0.92
CA PHE A 109 5.82 -28.76 2.17
C PHE A 109 5.73 -27.76 3.32
N ILE A 110 6.17 -26.52 3.09
CA ILE A 110 6.07 -25.40 4.03
C ILE A 110 4.61 -25.15 4.40
N ALA A 111 3.69 -25.20 3.44
CA ALA A 111 2.25 -25.08 3.70
C ALA A 111 1.70 -26.19 4.60
N ARG A 112 2.31 -27.39 4.65
CA ARG A 112 1.92 -28.44 5.60
C ARG A 112 2.40 -28.12 7.02
N MET A 113 3.63 -27.62 7.15
CA MET A 113 4.23 -27.20 8.42
C MET A 113 3.47 -26.02 9.05
N VAL A 114 3.23 -24.95 8.27
CA VAL A 114 2.60 -23.71 8.75
C VAL A 114 1.12 -23.89 9.13
N ARG A 115 0.44 -24.96 8.70
CA ARG A 115 -0.94 -25.25 9.15
C ARG A 115 -1.09 -25.48 10.67
N SER A 116 0.02 -25.68 11.39
CA SER A 116 0.05 -25.70 12.86
C SER A 116 0.04 -24.30 13.50
N GLN A 117 0.34 -23.23 12.76
CA GLN A 117 0.37 -21.86 13.25
C GLN A 117 -0.75 -21.05 12.59
N VAL A 118 -1.77 -20.72 13.37
CA VAL A 118 -3.03 -20.13 12.86
C VAL A 118 -2.83 -18.67 12.48
N ASN A 119 -2.38 -18.44 11.24
CA ASN A 119 -2.42 -17.13 10.59
C ASN A 119 -3.55 -17.16 9.53
N PRO A 120 -4.77 -16.68 9.84
CA PRO A 120 -5.92 -16.85 8.96
C PRO A 120 -5.69 -16.14 7.62
N ARG A 121 -5.70 -16.93 6.54
CA ARG A 121 -5.57 -16.45 5.15
C ARG A 121 -6.55 -15.29 4.89
N LEU A 122 -6.17 -14.38 4.00
CA LEU A 122 -7.10 -13.36 3.51
C LEU A 122 -8.27 -14.09 2.83
N THR A 123 -9.49 -13.71 3.18
CA THR A 123 -10.68 -14.21 2.51
C THR A 123 -10.71 -13.72 1.07
N ARG A 124 -11.48 -14.36 0.20
CA ARG A 124 -11.73 -13.87 -1.17
C ARG A 124 -12.17 -12.40 -1.17
N ALA A 125 -13.11 -12.05 -0.28
CA ALA A 125 -13.58 -10.67 -0.14
C ALA A 125 -12.46 -9.69 0.26
N ALA A 126 -11.50 -10.11 1.10
CA ALA A 126 -10.34 -9.31 1.49
C ALA A 126 -9.34 -9.12 0.34
N LEU A 127 -9.09 -10.16 -0.47
CA LEU A 127 -8.24 -10.07 -1.65
C LEU A 127 -8.85 -9.15 -2.72
N GLU A 128 -10.15 -9.28 -3.00
CA GLU A 128 -10.88 -8.40 -3.93
C GLU A 128 -10.86 -6.93 -3.47
N THR A 129 -10.97 -6.66 -2.15
CA THR A 129 -10.93 -5.29 -1.62
C THR A 129 -9.51 -4.70 -1.73
N MET A 130 -8.51 -5.54 -1.48
CA MET A 130 -7.11 -5.17 -1.55
C MET A 130 -6.65 -4.90 -2.98
N ALA A 131 -7.14 -5.67 -3.97
CA ALA A 131 -6.86 -5.43 -5.37
C ALA A 131 -7.33 -4.02 -5.79
N ILE A 132 -8.56 -3.63 -5.43
CA ILE A 132 -9.08 -2.28 -5.72
C ILE A 132 -8.18 -1.21 -5.10
N VAL A 133 -7.78 -1.34 -3.84
CA VAL A 133 -6.87 -0.38 -3.22
C VAL A 133 -5.49 -0.37 -3.89
N ALA A 134 -4.97 -1.53 -4.30
CA ALA A 134 -3.65 -1.63 -4.92
C ALA A 134 -3.58 -0.93 -6.28
N TYR A 135 -4.61 -1.11 -7.12
CA TYR A 135 -4.69 -0.53 -8.46
C TYR A 135 -5.28 0.89 -8.53
N LEU A 136 -6.08 1.34 -7.55
CA LEU A 136 -6.72 2.67 -7.53
C LEU A 136 -6.15 3.65 -6.50
N GLN A 137 -5.08 3.31 -5.78
CA GLN A 137 -4.53 4.25 -4.82
C GLN A 137 -4.03 5.55 -5.47
N PRO A 138 -4.31 6.72 -4.88
CA PRO A 138 -4.95 6.93 -3.57
C PRO A 138 -6.49 6.90 -3.64
N VAL A 139 -7.13 5.91 -3.01
CA VAL A 139 -8.60 5.65 -3.14
C VAL A 139 -9.37 5.96 -1.86
N SER A 140 -10.62 6.39 -1.97
CA SER A 140 -11.50 6.64 -0.82
C SER A 140 -12.29 5.38 -0.40
N ARG A 141 -12.71 5.30 0.87
CA ARG A 141 -13.61 4.23 1.35
C ARG A 141 -14.94 4.17 0.59
N GLY A 142 -15.46 5.33 0.16
CA GLY A 142 -16.69 5.41 -0.63
C GLY A 142 -16.54 4.73 -1.98
N VAL A 143 -15.47 5.04 -2.73
CA VAL A 143 -15.15 4.42 -4.03
C VAL A 143 -15.01 2.91 -3.91
N VAL A 144 -14.29 2.43 -2.89
CA VAL A 144 -14.15 0.98 -2.64
C VAL A 144 -15.51 0.32 -2.33
N ALA A 145 -16.38 1.02 -1.59
CA ALA A 145 -17.72 0.54 -1.26
C ALA A 145 -18.69 0.58 -2.45
N GLU A 146 -18.50 1.50 -3.39
CA GLU A 146 -19.28 1.57 -4.63
C GLU A 146 -18.93 0.41 -5.56
N ILE A 147 -17.64 0.20 -5.84
CA ILE A 147 -17.14 -0.88 -6.72
C ILE A 147 -17.49 -2.29 -6.17
N ARG A 148 -17.63 -2.46 -4.84
CA ARG A 148 -17.89 -3.77 -4.19
C ARG A 148 -19.28 -3.92 -3.61
N GLY A 149 -20.07 -2.85 -3.59
CA GLY A 149 -21.30 -2.76 -2.81
C GLY A 149 -21.06 -2.76 -1.29
N LEU A 150 -22.19 -2.67 -0.58
CA LEU A 150 -22.33 -2.46 0.88
C LEU A 150 -21.68 -3.53 1.79
N GLN A 151 -21.12 -4.61 1.25
CA GLN A 151 -20.53 -5.73 2.02
C GLN A 151 -19.03 -5.54 2.35
N SER A 152 -18.46 -4.38 2.05
CA SER A 152 -17.00 -4.15 2.06
C SER A 152 -16.46 -3.37 3.28
N GLU A 153 -17.30 -2.71 4.09
CA GLU A 153 -16.84 -1.86 5.20
C GLU A 153 -15.96 -2.60 6.24
N GLY A 154 -16.44 -3.74 6.77
CA GLY A 154 -15.69 -4.52 7.75
C GLY A 154 -14.40 -5.14 7.19
N VAL A 155 -14.35 -5.32 5.87
CA VAL A 155 -13.15 -5.82 5.19
C VAL A 155 -12.06 -4.76 5.15
N MET A 156 -12.41 -3.49 4.91
CA MET A 156 -11.44 -2.39 4.93
C MET A 156 -10.80 -2.21 6.32
N GLY A 157 -11.59 -2.34 7.39
CA GLY A 157 -11.05 -2.40 8.77
C GLY A 157 -10.02 -3.51 8.92
N THR A 158 -10.38 -4.74 8.52
CA THR A 158 -9.48 -5.91 8.56
C THR A 158 -8.16 -5.70 7.80
N LEU A 159 -8.17 -4.96 6.69
CA LEU A 159 -6.94 -4.66 5.92
C LEU A 159 -6.04 -3.62 6.59
N LEU A 160 -6.64 -2.64 7.27
CA LEU A 160 -5.95 -1.63 8.08
C LEU A 160 -5.34 -2.27 9.34
N ASP A 161 -6.10 -3.09 10.06
CA ASP A 161 -5.65 -3.79 11.28
C ASP A 161 -4.49 -4.75 11.00
N ARG A 162 -4.47 -5.36 9.80
CA ARG A 162 -3.37 -6.20 9.32
C ARG A 162 -2.18 -5.38 8.77
N GLY A 163 -2.28 -4.06 8.70
CA GLY A 163 -1.24 -3.17 8.19
C GLY A 163 -0.94 -3.36 6.70
N LEU A 164 -1.89 -3.87 5.90
CA LEU A 164 -1.72 -4.09 4.45
C LEU A 164 -2.23 -2.90 3.63
N VAL A 165 -3.09 -2.08 4.24
CA VAL A 165 -3.55 -0.78 3.74
C VAL A 165 -3.27 0.26 4.82
N ARG A 166 -2.99 1.51 4.43
CA ARG A 166 -2.83 2.67 5.31
C ARG A 166 -3.60 3.87 4.79
N ARG A 167 -3.83 4.87 5.64
CA ARG A 167 -4.25 6.20 5.18
C ARG A 167 -3.05 6.89 4.52
N VAL A 168 -3.27 7.47 3.33
CA VAL A 168 -2.25 8.21 2.57
C VAL A 168 -2.56 9.71 2.48
N GLY A 169 -3.81 10.12 2.71
CA GLY A 169 -4.19 11.54 2.69
C GLY A 169 -5.65 11.84 3.02
N LYS A 170 -6.13 12.95 2.46
CA LYS A 170 -7.53 13.39 2.42
C LYS A 170 -7.87 13.77 0.97
N GLY A 171 -9.05 13.41 0.49
CA GLY A 171 -9.55 13.83 -0.82
C GLY A 171 -9.99 15.29 -0.84
N GLY A 172 -10.40 15.76 -2.01
CA GLY A 172 -10.96 17.10 -2.22
C GLY A 172 -12.32 17.32 -1.54
N PRO A 173 -12.92 18.51 -1.74
CA PRO A 173 -14.30 18.79 -1.33
C PRO A 173 -15.31 17.97 -2.15
N PRO A 174 -16.55 17.75 -1.65
CA PRO A 174 -17.03 18.03 -0.30
C PRO A 174 -16.82 16.83 0.65
N GLY A 175 -16.46 17.10 1.90
CA GLY A 175 -16.41 16.10 2.98
C GLY A 175 -15.04 15.54 3.35
N TYR A 176 -13.96 15.85 2.62
CA TYR A 176 -12.57 15.44 2.92
C TYR A 176 -12.41 13.96 3.29
N PRO A 177 -12.88 13.01 2.45
CA PRO A 177 -12.80 11.59 2.75
C PRO A 177 -11.34 11.16 2.95
N ALA A 178 -11.11 10.20 3.85
CA ALA A 178 -9.79 9.60 4.00
C ALA A 178 -9.40 8.83 2.73
N LEU A 179 -8.22 9.12 2.20
CA LEU A 179 -7.63 8.36 1.09
C LEU A 179 -6.72 7.26 1.64
N TYR A 180 -6.73 6.12 0.96
CA TYR A 180 -6.07 4.88 1.32
C TYR A 180 -5.15 4.38 0.21
N GLY A 181 -4.11 3.66 0.60
CA GLY A 181 -3.14 3.03 -0.30
C GLY A 181 -2.41 1.89 0.41
N THR A 182 -1.58 1.16 -0.33
CA THR A 182 -0.87 -0.02 0.17
C THR A 182 0.33 0.36 1.05
N THR A 183 0.91 -0.65 1.69
CA THR A 183 2.06 -0.53 2.61
C THR A 183 3.26 -1.36 2.12
N LEU A 184 4.43 -1.17 2.73
CA LEU A 184 5.58 -2.07 2.49
C LEU A 184 5.22 -3.52 2.80
N ARG A 185 4.46 -3.75 3.88
CA ARG A 185 3.91 -5.07 4.25
C ARG A 185 3.02 -5.71 3.19
N PHE A 186 2.34 -4.91 2.36
CA PHE A 186 1.66 -5.42 1.18
C PHE A 186 2.70 -5.90 0.13
N LEU A 187 3.66 -5.06 -0.24
CA LEU A 187 4.71 -5.42 -1.20
C LEU A 187 5.47 -6.70 -0.78
N GLU A 188 5.88 -6.79 0.50
CA GLU A 188 6.47 -7.99 1.11
C GLU A 188 5.60 -9.25 0.95
N ARG A 189 4.31 -9.14 1.28
CA ARG A 189 3.37 -10.27 1.28
C ARG A 189 3.03 -10.76 -0.14
N PHE A 190 3.06 -9.87 -1.13
CA PHE A 190 2.84 -10.23 -2.53
C PHE A 190 4.16 -10.47 -3.30
N GLY A 191 5.31 -10.22 -2.68
CA GLY A 191 6.63 -10.43 -3.26
C GLY A 191 6.98 -9.44 -4.37
N LEU A 192 6.49 -8.20 -4.26
CA LEU A 192 6.72 -7.09 -5.18
C LEU A 192 7.87 -6.22 -4.67
N GLY A 193 8.70 -5.67 -5.55
CA GLY A 193 9.72 -4.67 -5.22
C GLY A 193 9.13 -3.27 -5.08
N SER A 194 8.27 -2.89 -6.02
CA SER A 194 7.53 -1.62 -6.09
C SER A 194 6.03 -1.84 -6.28
N ILE A 195 5.22 -0.77 -6.27
CA ILE A 195 3.81 -0.87 -6.65
C ILE A 195 3.62 -0.99 -8.17
N ASP A 196 4.55 -0.44 -8.94
CA ASP A 196 4.57 -0.46 -10.41
C ASP A 196 4.91 -1.86 -10.97
N ASP A 197 5.36 -2.78 -10.10
CA ASP A 197 5.56 -4.20 -10.40
C ASP A 197 4.22 -4.98 -10.48
N LEU A 198 3.08 -4.33 -10.23
CA LEU A 198 1.77 -4.96 -10.38
C LEU A 198 1.50 -5.32 -11.85
N PRO A 199 1.02 -6.55 -12.14
CA PRO A 199 0.62 -6.94 -13.49
C PRO A 199 -0.41 -5.99 -14.10
N ASN A 200 -0.33 -5.73 -15.41
CA ASN A 200 -1.34 -4.90 -16.07
C ASN A 200 -2.69 -5.63 -16.06
N LEU A 201 -3.76 -4.97 -15.62
CA LEU A 201 -5.09 -5.58 -15.52
C LEU A 201 -5.66 -5.99 -16.89
N GLU A 202 -5.18 -5.36 -17.97
CA GLU A 202 -5.54 -5.70 -19.34
C GLU A 202 -5.05 -7.10 -19.75
N ASP A 203 -3.94 -7.59 -19.17
CA ASP A 203 -3.39 -8.93 -19.43
C ASP A 203 -4.29 -10.06 -18.90
N PHE A 204 -5.27 -9.73 -18.05
CA PHE A 204 -6.24 -10.68 -17.46
C PHE A 204 -7.63 -10.58 -18.09
N ALA A 205 -7.82 -9.68 -19.06
CA ALA A 205 -9.07 -9.56 -19.80
C ALA A 205 -9.12 -10.61 -20.94
N PRO A 206 -10.18 -11.44 -21.03
CA PRO A 206 -10.31 -12.42 -22.11
C PRO A 206 -10.69 -11.79 -23.46
N ASP A 207 -11.17 -10.54 -23.46
CA ASP A 207 -11.65 -9.80 -24.62
C ASP A 207 -11.55 -8.28 -24.40
N GLU A 208 -11.59 -7.54 -25.51
CA GLU A 208 -11.43 -6.07 -25.56
C GLU A 208 -12.60 -5.33 -24.87
N ASP A 209 -13.81 -5.90 -24.90
CA ASP A 209 -14.97 -5.42 -24.13
C ASP A 209 -14.74 -5.50 -22.61
N THR A 210 -13.96 -6.49 -22.15
CA THR A 210 -13.60 -6.65 -20.74
C THR A 210 -12.47 -5.70 -20.34
N VAL A 211 -11.52 -5.41 -21.23
CA VAL A 211 -10.56 -4.29 -21.04
C VAL A 211 -11.30 -2.98 -20.85
N GLU A 212 -12.26 -2.67 -21.73
CA GLU A 212 -13.14 -1.51 -21.67
C GLU A 212 -13.92 -1.40 -20.34
N LYS A 213 -14.47 -2.52 -19.84
CA LYS A 213 -15.17 -2.56 -18.55
C LYS A 213 -14.22 -2.36 -17.37
N ILE A 214 -13.04 -2.97 -17.40
CA ILE A 214 -11.99 -2.81 -16.38
C ILE A 214 -11.55 -1.34 -16.35
N ARG A 215 -11.14 -0.78 -17.50
CA ARG A 215 -10.77 0.64 -17.63
C ARG A 215 -11.86 1.56 -17.10
N ARG A 216 -13.13 1.40 -17.51
CA ARG A 216 -14.25 2.22 -17.03
C ARG A 216 -14.54 2.07 -15.53
N SER A 217 -14.32 0.90 -14.95
CA SER A 217 -14.50 0.65 -13.51
C SER A 217 -13.37 1.23 -12.65
N LEU A 218 -12.24 1.59 -13.27
CA LEU A 218 -11.04 2.10 -12.62
C LEU A 218 -10.81 3.59 -12.90
N SER A 219 -11.17 4.03 -14.10
CA SER A 219 -11.14 5.42 -14.57
C SER A 219 -12.32 6.17 -13.97
N TRP A 220 -12.20 6.45 -12.67
CA TRP A 220 -13.17 7.10 -11.79
C TRP A 220 -13.48 8.58 -12.17
N GLU A 221 -13.21 8.98 -13.40
CA GLU A 221 -13.71 10.18 -14.09
C GLU A 221 -15.21 10.04 -14.45
N ILE A 222 -16.04 9.79 -13.44
CA ILE A 222 -17.34 10.47 -13.30
C ILE A 222 -17.40 11.11 -11.90
N LEU A 223 -16.27 11.62 -11.43
CA LEU A 223 -16.25 12.76 -10.51
C LEU A 223 -15.86 14.01 -11.29
N GLU A 224 -16.64 15.07 -11.09
CA GLU A 224 -16.39 16.48 -11.44
C GLU A 224 -16.87 17.04 -12.81
N GLU A 225 -17.49 16.28 -13.74
CA GLU A 225 -18.07 16.84 -14.98
C GLU A 225 -19.60 16.59 -15.20
N GLU A 226 -20.47 16.93 -14.23
CA GLU A 226 -21.87 17.36 -14.50
C GLU A 226 -22.41 18.35 -13.41
N GLU A 227 -21.56 19.25 -12.89
CA GLU A 227 -22.03 20.46 -12.15
C GLU A 227 -21.26 21.71 -12.60
N ASP A 228 -21.72 22.34 -13.69
CA ASP A 228 -22.00 23.80 -13.81
C ASP A 228 -21.99 24.28 -15.27
N ASP A 229 -23.15 24.16 -15.95
CA ASP A 229 -23.48 25.01 -17.11
C ASP A 229 -24.63 25.98 -16.73
N GLY A 230 -24.50 26.56 -15.53
CA GLY A 230 -25.39 27.56 -14.93
C GLY A 230 -25.01 29.01 -15.27
N VAL A 231 -24.33 29.26 -16.39
CA VAL A 231 -23.82 30.60 -16.75
C VAL A 231 -24.93 31.49 -17.33
N GLY A 232 -25.73 32.05 -16.43
CA GLY A 232 -26.47 33.28 -16.70
C GLY A 232 -25.56 34.51 -16.59
N GLY A 233 -25.22 35.18 -17.70
CA GLY A 233 -24.45 36.43 -17.61
C GLY A 233 -23.97 37.07 -18.91
N GLY A 234 -24.76 38.02 -19.44
CA GLY A 234 -24.22 39.21 -20.11
C GLY A 234 -23.80 39.13 -21.59
N ARG A 235 -24.67 39.63 -22.47
CA ARG A 235 -24.22 40.34 -23.69
C ARG A 235 -24.73 41.77 -23.69
N ALA A 236 -23.83 42.71 -23.46
CA ALA A 236 -24.03 44.13 -23.69
C ALA A 236 -22.84 44.66 -24.53
N ARG A 237 -23.06 44.80 -25.85
CA ARG A 237 -22.38 45.69 -26.81
C ARG A 237 -23.42 45.97 -27.92
N GLU A 238 -23.93 47.20 -28.04
CA GLU A 238 -23.37 48.27 -28.90
C GLU A 238 -23.64 47.93 -30.39
N GLY A 239 -24.62 48.54 -31.06
CA GLY A 239 -24.56 49.90 -31.60
C GLY A 239 -23.84 49.84 -32.96
N THR A 240 -24.37 50.29 -34.10
CA THR A 240 -25.53 51.13 -34.43
C THR A 240 -26.49 50.34 -35.38
N GLU A 241 -27.33 50.83 -36.30
CA GLU A 241 -27.55 52.17 -36.88
C GLU A 241 -29.01 52.45 -37.32
N ASP A 242 -29.25 52.77 -38.60
CA ASP A 242 -30.32 53.66 -39.06
C ASP A 242 -30.90 53.24 -40.44
N THR A 243 -32.23 53.23 -40.57
CA THR A 243 -32.97 53.86 -41.68
C THR A 243 -34.49 53.70 -41.48
N GLY A 244 -35.22 54.82 -41.49
CA GLY A 244 -36.70 54.83 -41.62
C GLY A 244 -37.17 54.62 -43.07
N PRO A 245 -38.43 54.97 -43.45
CA PRO A 245 -39.39 55.76 -42.66
C PRO A 245 -40.90 55.35 -42.74
N SER A 246 -41.72 56.10 -41.98
CA SER A 246 -43.08 56.60 -42.31
C SER A 246 -44.34 55.69 -42.27
N GLY A 247 -45.40 56.27 -41.67
CA GLY A 247 -46.82 55.85 -41.76
C GLY A 247 -47.28 54.96 -40.58
N GLY A 248 -48.39 55.24 -39.88
CA GLY A 248 -49.37 56.33 -39.95
C GLY A 248 -50.78 55.84 -39.58
N SER A 249 -51.54 56.64 -38.80
CA SER A 249 -52.94 56.39 -38.37
C SER A 249 -53.16 55.36 -37.24
N LEU A 250 -54.23 55.40 -36.43
CA LEU A 250 -55.20 56.44 -36.01
C LEU A 250 -56.00 55.84 -34.82
N GLU A 251 -56.37 56.67 -33.82
CA GLU A 251 -57.54 56.47 -32.91
C GLU A 251 -57.58 55.15 -32.08
N GLU A 252 -58.43 54.95 -31.06
CA GLU A 252 -59.55 55.74 -30.53
C GLU A 252 -59.54 55.67 -28.98
N SER A 253 -59.89 56.77 -28.30
CA SER A 253 -60.11 56.76 -26.84
C SER A 253 -61.54 56.36 -26.51
N ARG A 254 -61.78 55.46 -25.55
CA ARG A 254 -63.11 55.36 -24.91
C ARG A 254 -63.17 54.65 -23.54
N ARG A 255 -63.50 55.47 -22.52
CA ARG A 255 -64.36 55.20 -21.34
C ARG A 255 -63.77 54.35 -20.20
N GLU A 256 -63.54 54.95 -19.03
CA GLU A 256 -64.49 55.12 -17.89
C GLU A 256 -64.74 53.78 -17.18
N ALA A 257 -64.21 53.56 -15.96
CA ALA A 257 -64.66 54.14 -14.66
C ALA A 257 -66.09 53.67 -14.33
N ASP A 258 -66.35 53.04 -13.19
CA ASP A 258 -66.04 53.45 -11.81
C ASP A 258 -65.97 52.21 -10.88
#